data_AF-A0A2V3J5A8-F1
#
_entry.id   AF-A0A2V3J5A8-F1
#
_cell.length_a   1.000
_cell.length_b   1.000
_cell.length_c   1.000
_cell.angle_alpha   90.00
_cell.angle_beta   90.00
_cell.angle_gamma   90.00
#
_symmetry.space_group_name_H-M   'P 1'
#
loop_
_entity.id
_entity.type
_entity.pdbx_description
1 polymer ?
#
loop_
_entity_poly.entity_id
_entity_poly.type
_entity_poly.pdbx_seq_one_letter_code
_entity_poly.pdbx_strand_id
1 'polypeptide(L)'
;MSEMGQEWTEGDVANACNGRLVEYSYAVSIDPFFIAPPKTVQYESDESDELEDDDGEEINGDIDEIAAGVDSVNLREGTAFENNADAVRRNKFIEEVFETIKRAADENVEIENTSPEINSLKMVYEASFAETLAALAIALGQTLVTSSNGASVSYAHVVQSLTDYNSVMSAFASENAGHNTEVATYMAQSLSANGTLLKYMFKAMYDMDFLEEDGILNWSTKERQRVESGQTDGALLETMAEFLDWLQEDDDEDEEDE
;
A
#
# COMPACT_ATOMS: atom_id res chain seq x y z
N MET A 1 -43.65 21.75 64.25
CA MET A 1 -43.79 20.39 64.82
C MET A 1 -44.42 19.51 63.77
N SER A 2 -43.89 18.29 63.65
CA SER A 2 -44.28 17.15 62.82
C SER A 2 -43.50 16.94 61.53
N GLU A 3 -42.61 15.96 61.66
CA GLU A 3 -41.71 15.31 60.72
C GLU A 3 -42.48 14.61 59.60
N MET A 4 -41.99 14.74 58.37
CA MET A 4 -42.33 13.85 57.26
C MET A 4 -41.40 12.64 57.30
N GLY A 5 -41.90 11.53 57.84
CA GLY A 5 -41.34 10.20 57.58
C GLY A 5 -42.16 9.53 56.49
N GLN A 6 -41.68 9.56 55.24
CA GLN A 6 -42.14 8.63 54.22
C GLN A 6 -41.12 7.51 54.08
N GLU A 7 -41.60 6.33 54.47
CA GLU A 7 -41.00 5.01 54.38
C GLU A 7 -40.87 4.63 52.89
N TRP A 8 -39.63 4.40 52.43
CA TRP A 8 -39.36 3.94 51.07
C TRP A 8 -39.63 2.44 51.00
N THR A 9 -40.54 2.03 50.12
CA THR A 9 -40.77 0.61 49.84
C THR A 9 -39.87 0.14 48.70
N GLU A 10 -39.48 -1.13 48.73
CA GLU A 10 -38.54 -1.79 47.81
C GLU A 10 -39.01 -1.83 46.33
N GLY A 11 -40.15 -1.21 46.00
CA GLY A 11 -40.70 -1.07 44.64
C GLY A 11 -40.42 0.28 43.96
N ASP A 12 -39.88 1.28 44.65
CA ASP A 12 -39.75 2.64 44.11
C ASP A 12 -38.46 2.91 43.30
N VAL A 13 -37.59 1.91 43.14
CA VAL A 13 -36.30 2.06 42.43
C VAL A 13 -36.41 1.77 40.92
N ALA A 14 -37.58 1.35 40.41
CA ALA A 14 -37.72 0.88 39.03
C ALA A 14 -38.19 1.94 38.02
N ASN A 15 -38.40 3.21 38.41
CA ASN A 15 -39.02 4.18 37.48
C ASN A 15 -38.40 5.58 37.43
N ALA A 16 -37.11 5.70 37.78
CA ALA A 16 -36.36 6.97 37.73
C ALA A 16 -35.29 7.03 36.62
N CYS A 17 -35.43 6.25 35.54
CA CYS A 17 -34.57 6.34 34.36
C CYS A 17 -35.37 6.73 33.11
N ASN A 18 -36.13 7.82 33.18
CA ASN A 18 -36.52 8.60 31.99
C ASN A 18 -35.43 9.62 31.64
N GLY A 19 -34.17 9.21 31.77
CA GLY A 19 -33.03 9.89 31.17
C GLY A 19 -32.98 9.52 29.71
N ARG A 20 -33.53 10.38 28.85
CA ARG A 20 -33.26 10.37 27.42
C ARG A 20 -31.74 10.55 27.26
N LEU A 21 -31.01 9.45 27.17
CA LEU A 21 -29.66 9.41 26.63
C LEU A 21 -29.79 9.92 25.18
N VAL A 22 -29.60 11.22 25.01
CA VAL A 22 -29.16 11.74 23.73
C VAL A 22 -27.73 11.20 23.61
N GLU A 23 -27.57 10.07 22.93
CA GLU A 23 -26.28 9.66 22.43
C GLU A 23 -25.80 10.79 21.51
N TYR A 24 -25.04 11.71 22.07
CA TYR A 24 -24.14 12.55 21.30
C TYR A 24 -23.02 11.64 20.84
N SER A 25 -23.27 10.81 19.83
CA SER A 25 -22.21 10.31 18.97
C SER A 25 -21.76 11.50 18.11
N TYR A 26 -20.96 12.39 18.69
CA TYR A 26 -19.94 13.07 17.90
C TYR A 26 -18.95 11.97 17.49
N ALA A 27 -19.33 11.16 16.51
CA ALA A 27 -18.35 10.58 15.62
C ALA A 27 -17.80 11.80 14.86
N VAL A 28 -16.80 12.45 15.45
CA VAL A 28 -15.87 13.21 14.64
C VAL A 28 -15.34 12.16 13.68
N SER A 29 -15.68 12.31 12.41
CA SER A 29 -15.01 11.66 11.29
C SER A 29 -13.57 12.16 11.30
N ILE A 30 -12.80 11.76 12.30
CA ILE A 30 -11.35 11.84 12.23
C ILE A 30 -11.02 10.78 11.23
N ASP A 31 -10.63 11.22 10.05
CA ASP A 31 -10.10 10.33 9.08
C ASP A 31 -8.88 9.62 9.71
N PRO A 32 -8.88 8.27 9.84
CA PRO A 32 -7.76 7.56 10.42
C PRO A 32 -6.43 7.81 9.68
N PHE A 33 -6.44 8.46 8.50
CA PHE A 33 -5.25 8.83 7.73
C PHE A 33 -4.27 9.78 8.45
N PHE A 34 -4.71 10.61 9.41
CA PHE A 34 -3.91 11.75 9.89
C PHE A 34 -3.67 11.78 11.40
N ILE A 35 -3.43 10.62 12.02
CA ILE A 35 -2.90 10.60 13.39
C ILE A 35 -1.38 10.78 13.28
N ALA A 36 -0.91 12.01 13.46
CA ALA A 36 0.52 12.31 13.56
C ALA A 36 1.17 11.35 14.59
N PRO A 37 2.33 10.75 14.27
CA PRO A 37 3.03 9.91 15.23
C PRO A 37 3.29 10.74 16.51
N PRO A 38 3.12 10.16 17.71
CA PRO A 38 3.43 10.87 18.94
C PRO A 38 4.90 11.26 18.89
N LYS A 39 5.17 12.58 18.88
CA LYS A 39 6.52 13.14 18.94
C LYS A 39 7.29 12.45 20.07
N THR A 40 8.26 11.60 19.70
CA THR A 40 9.12 10.94 20.66
C THR A 40 9.97 12.01 21.31
N VAL A 41 9.79 12.17 22.62
CA VAL A 41 10.65 13.01 23.44
C VAL A 41 12.02 12.33 23.43
N GLN A 42 12.97 12.90 22.70
CA GLN A 42 14.37 12.51 22.69
C GLN A 42 14.91 12.63 24.13
N TYR A 43 15.20 11.50 24.77
CA TYR A 43 15.98 11.49 26.00
C TYR A 43 17.45 11.45 25.60
N GLU A 44 18.11 12.60 25.70
CA GLU A 44 19.57 12.68 25.70
C GLU A 44 20.09 11.86 26.89
N SER A 45 20.75 10.75 26.58
CA SER A 45 21.48 9.92 27.53
C SER A 45 22.93 9.91 27.08
N ASP A 46 23.68 10.93 27.52
CA ASP A 46 25.13 10.86 27.66
C ASP A 46 25.47 9.66 28.54
N GLU A 47 26.17 8.66 28.01
CA GLU A 47 27.31 8.05 28.71
C GLU A 47 28.14 7.20 27.74
N SER A 48 29.37 7.64 27.59
CA SER A 48 30.50 7.03 26.92
C SER A 48 30.84 5.67 27.54
N ASP A 49 31.30 4.72 26.73
CA ASP A 49 32.45 3.89 27.11
C ASP A 49 33.09 3.26 25.86
N GLU A 50 34.37 3.59 25.69
CA GLU A 50 35.31 3.11 24.70
C GLU A 50 35.69 1.65 24.98
N LEU A 51 35.69 0.79 23.96
CA LEU A 51 36.57 -0.38 23.91
C LEU A 51 37.10 -0.59 22.49
N GLU A 52 38.42 -0.48 22.39
CA GLU A 52 39.28 -0.70 21.22
C GLU A 52 39.51 -2.20 20.93
N ASP A 53 39.80 -2.43 19.65
CA ASP A 53 40.63 -3.47 19.02
C ASP A 53 40.29 -4.97 19.17
N ASP A 54 40.01 -5.64 18.04
CA ASP A 54 40.90 -6.72 17.57
C ASP A 54 40.72 -7.02 16.06
N ASP A 55 41.80 -7.51 15.49
CA ASP A 55 42.16 -7.72 14.08
C ASP A 55 41.41 -8.86 13.34
N GLY A 56 41.51 -8.90 12.00
CA GLY A 56 41.19 -10.13 11.26
C GLY A 56 40.79 -10.03 9.78
N GLU A 57 41.80 -9.88 8.92
CA GLU A 57 41.95 -10.40 7.55
C GLU A 57 41.02 -9.97 6.37
N GLU A 58 41.67 -9.30 5.42
CA GLU A 58 41.28 -9.15 4.01
C GLU A 58 41.35 -10.50 3.26
N ILE A 59 40.33 -10.79 2.45
CA ILE A 59 40.44 -11.76 1.36
C ILE A 59 40.10 -11.06 0.04
N ASN A 60 41.15 -10.75 -0.71
CA ASN A 60 41.11 -10.41 -2.12
C ASN A 60 40.69 -11.64 -2.94
N GLY A 61 39.66 -11.47 -3.77
CA GLY A 61 39.21 -12.47 -4.73
C GLY A 61 38.83 -11.80 -6.05
N ASP A 62 39.84 -11.58 -6.87
CA ASP A 62 39.73 -11.15 -8.27
C ASP A 62 38.79 -12.09 -9.07
N ILE A 63 37.79 -11.53 -9.74
CA ILE A 63 37.16 -12.16 -10.90
C ILE A 63 37.18 -11.17 -12.05
N ASP A 64 38.09 -11.44 -12.99
CA ASP A 64 38.27 -10.76 -14.25
C ASP A 64 36.98 -10.75 -15.11
N GLU A 65 36.59 -9.54 -15.49
CA GLU A 65 36.43 -9.07 -16.88
C GLU A 65 36.16 -10.15 -17.96
N ILE A 66 34.90 -10.23 -18.41
CA ILE A 66 34.57 -10.61 -19.80
C ILE A 66 33.75 -9.47 -20.42
N ALA A 67 34.45 -8.58 -21.11
CA ALA A 67 33.89 -7.72 -22.12
C ALA A 67 33.69 -8.50 -23.43
N ALA A 68 32.47 -8.58 -23.94
CA ALA A 68 32.19 -8.75 -25.36
C ALA A 68 30.81 -8.16 -25.68
N GLY A 69 30.84 -6.98 -26.30
CA GLY A 69 29.66 -6.21 -26.62
C GLY A 69 28.73 -6.87 -27.63
N VAL A 70 27.44 -6.54 -27.47
CA VAL A 70 26.51 -6.41 -28.59
C VAL A 70 25.79 -5.09 -28.41
N ASP A 71 26.27 -4.12 -29.17
CA ASP A 71 25.59 -2.90 -29.55
C ASP A 71 24.25 -3.26 -30.21
N SER A 72 23.14 -2.94 -29.55
CA SER A 72 21.82 -2.97 -30.18
C SER A 72 20.91 -1.89 -29.58
N VAL A 73 21.09 -0.70 -30.15
CA VAL A 73 20.05 0.27 -30.50
C VAL A 73 18.99 0.57 -29.44
N ASN A 74 19.27 1.64 -28.70
CA ASN A 74 18.29 2.39 -27.94
C ASN A 74 17.30 3.06 -28.92
N LEU A 75 16.12 2.47 -29.11
CA LEU A 75 14.99 3.07 -29.84
C LEU A 75 13.68 2.65 -29.19
N ARG A 76 13.28 3.32 -28.11
CA ARG A 76 11.85 3.51 -27.81
C ARG A 76 11.62 4.73 -26.93
N GLU A 77 11.84 5.91 -27.51
CA GLU A 77 11.14 7.12 -27.10
C GLU A 77 10.09 7.42 -28.18
N GLY A 78 8.81 7.38 -27.81
CA GLY A 78 7.71 7.67 -28.72
C GLY A 78 6.41 6.93 -28.41
N THR A 79 5.53 7.58 -27.64
CA THR A 79 4.08 7.33 -27.52
C THR A 79 3.67 5.90 -27.15
N ALA A 80 3.49 5.63 -25.87
CA ALA A 80 2.93 4.38 -25.35
C ALA A 80 1.44 4.26 -25.69
N PHE A 81 1.14 3.86 -26.92
CA PHE A 81 0.02 2.96 -27.14
C PHE A 81 0.49 1.62 -26.60
N GLU A 82 0.02 1.20 -25.41
CA GLU A 82 0.16 -0.19 -25.01
C GLU A 82 -0.36 -1.05 -26.16
N ASN A 83 0.47 -1.94 -26.70
CA ASN A 83 -0.03 -2.86 -27.70
C ASN A 83 -1.14 -3.65 -27.03
N ASN A 84 -2.32 -3.74 -27.65
CA ASN A 84 -3.46 -4.47 -27.11
C ASN A 84 -3.07 -5.89 -26.64
N ALA A 85 -2.12 -6.53 -27.34
CA ALA A 85 -1.54 -7.82 -26.94
C ALA A 85 -0.86 -7.81 -25.56
N ASP A 86 -0.09 -6.77 -25.24
CA ASP A 86 0.65 -6.65 -23.97
C ASP A 86 -0.32 -6.46 -22.80
N ALA A 87 -1.34 -5.62 -22.98
CA ALA A 87 -2.41 -5.41 -21.99
C ALA A 87 -3.23 -6.69 -21.77
N VAL A 88 -3.57 -7.43 -22.84
CA VAL A 88 -4.27 -8.72 -22.72
C VAL A 88 -3.41 -9.76 -21.99
N ARG A 89 -2.11 -9.83 -22.29
CA ARG A 89 -1.16 -10.71 -21.59
C ARG A 89 -1.07 -10.34 -20.10
N ARG A 90 -0.93 -9.06 -19.78
CA ARG A 90 -0.86 -8.56 -18.41
C ARG A 90 -2.14 -8.88 -17.62
N ASN A 91 -3.31 -8.69 -18.21
CA ASN A 91 -4.58 -9.01 -17.56
C ASN A 91 -4.69 -10.51 -17.25
N LYS A 92 -4.28 -11.38 -18.17
CA LYS A 92 -4.22 -12.83 -17.91
C LYS A 92 -3.24 -13.18 -16.80
N PHE A 93 -2.08 -12.53 -16.78
CA PHE A 93 -1.12 -12.73 -15.70
C PHE A 93 -1.70 -12.33 -14.33
N ILE A 94 -2.38 -11.18 -14.25
CA ILE A 94 -3.08 -10.74 -13.03
C ILE A 94 -4.16 -11.75 -12.62
N GLU A 95 -4.96 -12.26 -13.56
CA GLU A 95 -5.99 -13.28 -13.31
C GLU A 95 -5.38 -14.58 -12.73
N GLU A 96 -4.28 -15.08 -13.29
CA GLU A 96 -3.61 -16.29 -12.77
C GLU A 96 -3.00 -16.04 -11.37
N VAL A 97 -2.37 -14.88 -11.15
CA VAL A 97 -1.85 -14.50 -9.82
C VAL A 97 -2.98 -14.42 -8.80
N PHE A 98 -4.13 -13.84 -9.17
CA PHE A 98 -5.32 -13.79 -8.34
C PHE A 98 -5.84 -15.18 -7.97
N GLU A 99 -6.02 -16.08 -8.95
CA GLU A 99 -6.49 -17.44 -8.66
C GLU A 99 -5.47 -18.23 -7.82
N THR A 100 -4.17 -18.02 -8.02
CA THR A 100 -3.13 -18.61 -7.16
C THR A 100 -3.24 -18.14 -5.70
N ILE A 101 -3.36 -16.83 -5.46
CA ILE A 101 -3.51 -16.26 -4.11
C ILE A 101 -4.82 -16.73 -3.47
N LYS A 102 -5.92 -16.68 -4.22
CA LYS A 102 -7.22 -17.12 -3.73
C LYS A 102 -7.23 -18.60 -3.36
N ARG A 103 -6.62 -19.46 -4.19
CA ARG A 103 -6.44 -20.88 -3.85
C ARG A 103 -5.62 -21.06 -2.57
N ALA A 104 -4.53 -20.30 -2.42
CA ALA A 104 -3.71 -20.39 -1.21
C ALA A 104 -4.51 -20.02 0.05
N ALA A 105 -5.36 -19.00 -0.04
CA ALA A 105 -6.27 -18.61 1.04
C ALA A 105 -7.35 -19.68 1.33
N ASP A 106 -7.99 -20.24 0.28
CA ASP A 106 -9.05 -21.25 0.41
C ASP A 106 -8.54 -22.61 0.93
N GLU A 107 -7.34 -23.01 0.52
CA GLU A 107 -6.72 -24.30 0.86
C GLU A 107 -5.80 -24.21 2.09
N ASN A 108 -5.64 -23.02 2.68
CA ASN A 108 -4.72 -22.74 3.79
C ASN A 108 -3.28 -23.21 3.48
N VAL A 109 -2.83 -22.92 2.26
CA VAL A 109 -1.46 -23.17 1.79
C VAL A 109 -0.55 -22.12 2.41
N GLU A 110 0.62 -22.55 2.90
CA GLU A 110 1.61 -21.61 3.42
C GLU A 110 2.07 -20.63 2.33
N ILE A 111 2.14 -19.35 2.68
CA ILE A 111 2.55 -18.26 1.78
C ILE A 111 3.92 -18.54 1.13
N GLU A 112 4.82 -19.23 1.85
CA GLU A 112 6.12 -19.67 1.32
C GLU A 112 6.01 -20.58 0.09
N ASN A 113 4.95 -21.38 0.01
CA ASN A 113 4.69 -22.24 -1.16
C ASN A 113 4.06 -21.45 -2.32
N THR A 114 3.57 -20.24 -2.07
CA THR A 114 3.01 -19.36 -3.11
C THR A 114 4.11 -18.67 -3.91
N SER A 115 5.24 -18.34 -3.27
CA SER A 115 6.34 -17.62 -3.93
C SER A 115 6.93 -18.35 -5.16
N PRO A 116 7.23 -19.67 -5.12
CA PRO A 116 7.69 -20.41 -6.29
C PRO A 116 6.66 -20.44 -7.44
N GLU A 117 5.37 -20.48 -7.11
CA GLU A 117 4.30 -20.45 -8.12
C GLU A 117 4.24 -19.09 -8.82
N ILE A 118 4.28 -18.00 -8.05
CA ILE A 118 4.29 -16.63 -8.59
C ILE A 118 5.53 -16.40 -9.46
N ASN A 119 6.70 -16.84 -9.02
CA ASN A 119 7.92 -16.73 -9.82
C ASN A 119 7.83 -17.56 -11.12
N SER A 120 7.18 -18.74 -11.07
CA SER A 120 6.92 -19.54 -12.27
C SER A 120 5.98 -18.83 -13.24
N LEU A 121 4.90 -18.22 -12.75
CA LEU A 121 3.97 -17.42 -13.55
C LEU A 121 4.67 -16.22 -14.17
N LYS A 122 5.50 -15.49 -13.40
CA LYS A 122 6.31 -14.39 -13.91
C LYS A 122 7.13 -14.81 -15.13
N MET A 123 7.77 -15.99 -15.09
CA MET A 123 8.57 -16.49 -16.21
C MET A 123 7.70 -16.92 -17.41
N VAL A 124 6.57 -17.57 -17.16
CA VAL A 124 5.64 -18.01 -18.23
C VAL A 124 5.05 -16.82 -18.99
N TYR A 125 4.69 -15.76 -18.26
CA TYR A 125 4.10 -14.56 -18.81
C TYR A 125 5.14 -13.49 -19.18
N GLU A 126 6.44 -13.76 -19.02
CA GLU A 126 7.53 -12.81 -19.25
C GLU A 126 7.32 -11.47 -18.52
N ALA A 127 6.74 -11.52 -17.32
CA ALA A 127 6.39 -10.34 -16.56
C ALA A 127 7.62 -9.67 -15.94
N SER A 128 7.62 -8.34 -15.91
CA SER A 128 8.63 -7.55 -15.20
C SER A 128 8.49 -7.68 -13.68
N PHE A 129 9.49 -7.21 -12.93
CA PHE A 129 9.40 -7.13 -11.48
C PHE A 129 8.26 -6.18 -11.05
N ALA A 130 8.14 -5.01 -11.69
CA ALA A 130 7.06 -4.05 -11.45
C ALA A 130 5.67 -4.64 -11.75
N GLU A 131 5.54 -5.35 -12.87
CA GLU A 131 4.29 -6.04 -13.21
C GLU A 131 3.93 -7.13 -12.19
N THR A 132 4.93 -7.84 -11.66
CA THR A 132 4.73 -8.89 -10.66
C THR A 132 4.30 -8.31 -9.32
N LEU A 133 4.97 -7.26 -8.84
CA LEU A 133 4.59 -6.57 -7.61
C LEU A 133 3.19 -5.97 -7.70
N ALA A 134 2.87 -5.30 -8.82
CA ALA A 134 1.53 -4.78 -9.07
C ALA A 134 0.48 -5.91 -9.12
N ALA A 135 0.77 -7.02 -9.82
CA ALA A 135 -0.16 -8.14 -9.91
C ALA A 135 -0.45 -8.76 -8.53
N LEU A 136 0.56 -8.90 -7.65
CA LEU A 136 0.37 -9.33 -6.27
C LEU A 136 -0.54 -8.35 -5.51
N ALA A 137 -0.25 -7.06 -5.54
CA ALA A 137 -1.06 -6.04 -4.86
C ALA A 137 -2.51 -6.01 -5.38
N ILE A 138 -2.70 -6.07 -6.70
CA ILE A 138 -4.03 -6.11 -7.34
C ILE A 138 -4.80 -7.36 -6.89
N ALA A 139 -4.17 -8.52 -6.92
CA ALA A 139 -4.79 -9.78 -6.54
C ALA A 139 -5.20 -9.81 -5.06
N LEU A 140 -4.37 -9.26 -4.16
CA LEU A 140 -4.72 -9.11 -2.74
C LEU A 140 -5.93 -8.17 -2.57
N GLY A 141 -5.92 -7.01 -3.24
CA GLY A 141 -7.05 -6.07 -3.25
C GLY A 141 -8.35 -6.71 -3.76
N GLN A 142 -8.28 -7.49 -4.85
CA GLN A 142 -9.43 -8.22 -5.41
C GLN A 142 -9.92 -9.33 -4.46
N THR A 143 -9.01 -10.00 -3.76
CA THR A 143 -9.34 -11.03 -2.77
C THR A 143 -10.09 -10.42 -1.60
N LEU A 144 -9.66 -9.25 -1.11
CA LEU A 144 -10.37 -8.51 -0.07
C LEU A 144 -11.79 -8.12 -0.46
N VAL A 145 -11.98 -7.64 -1.70
CA VAL A 145 -13.32 -7.30 -2.22
C VAL A 145 -14.20 -8.55 -2.36
N THR A 146 -13.62 -9.67 -2.80
CA THR A 146 -14.35 -10.93 -2.93
C THR A 146 -14.78 -11.48 -1.57
N SER A 147 -13.86 -11.46 -0.60
CA SER A 147 -14.09 -11.94 0.77
C SER A 147 -15.05 -11.05 1.57
N SER A 148 -15.14 -9.75 1.24
CA SER A 148 -16.03 -8.82 1.94
C SER A 148 -17.51 -9.04 1.64
N ASN A 149 -17.87 -9.81 0.60
CA ASN A 149 -19.25 -10.11 0.22
C ASN A 149 -20.16 -8.87 0.13
N GLY A 150 -19.62 -7.75 -0.37
CA GLY A 150 -20.33 -6.48 -0.49
C GLY A 150 -20.20 -5.54 0.73
N ALA A 151 -19.50 -5.95 1.78
CA ALA A 151 -19.05 -5.03 2.83
C ALA A 151 -17.91 -4.14 2.32
N SER A 152 -17.78 -2.94 2.89
CA SER A 152 -16.68 -2.03 2.60
C SER A 152 -15.36 -2.62 3.10
N VAL A 153 -14.36 -2.68 2.22
CA VAL A 153 -12.98 -3.01 2.60
C VAL A 153 -12.42 -1.85 3.43
N SER A 154 -11.85 -2.15 4.60
CA SER A 154 -11.22 -1.17 5.48
C SER A 154 -9.72 -1.11 5.21
N TYR A 155 -9.08 0.01 5.56
CA TYR A 155 -7.63 0.14 5.49
C TYR A 155 -6.89 -0.93 6.31
N ALA A 156 -7.39 -1.29 7.49
CA ALA A 156 -6.79 -2.34 8.32
C ALA A 156 -6.77 -3.72 7.62
N HIS A 157 -7.82 -4.05 6.86
CA HIS A 157 -7.83 -5.29 6.06
C HIS A 157 -6.78 -5.26 4.94
N VAL A 158 -6.55 -4.09 4.33
CA VAL A 158 -5.50 -3.90 3.31
C VAL A 158 -4.11 -4.10 3.92
N VAL A 159 -3.81 -3.40 5.01
CA VAL A 159 -2.51 -3.52 5.71
C VAL A 159 -2.24 -4.96 6.13
N GLN A 160 -3.22 -5.65 6.72
CA GLN A 160 -3.06 -7.05 7.11
C GLN A 160 -2.75 -7.94 5.91
N SER A 161 -3.51 -7.79 4.82
CA SER A 161 -3.33 -8.60 3.61
C SER A 161 -1.95 -8.39 2.96
N LEU A 162 -1.43 -7.16 2.97
CA LEU A 162 -0.08 -6.88 2.46
C LEU A 162 0.99 -7.42 3.40
N THR A 163 0.79 -7.29 4.71
CA THR A 163 1.70 -7.81 5.74
C THR A 163 1.85 -9.33 5.63
N ASP A 164 0.75 -10.04 5.44
CA ASP A 164 0.76 -11.50 5.28
C ASP A 164 1.61 -11.93 4.08
N TYR A 165 1.61 -11.14 3.00
CA TYR A 165 2.36 -11.42 1.78
C TYR A 165 3.69 -10.67 1.66
N ASN A 166 4.13 -9.99 2.73
CA ASN A 166 5.30 -9.11 2.71
C ASN A 166 6.55 -9.83 2.18
N SER A 167 6.83 -11.04 2.67
CA SER A 167 8.01 -11.82 2.26
C SER A 167 8.05 -12.13 0.76
N VAL A 168 6.90 -12.28 0.11
CA VAL A 168 6.79 -12.53 -1.33
C VAL A 168 6.89 -11.22 -2.10
N MET A 169 6.22 -10.17 -1.62
CA MET A 169 6.20 -8.85 -2.28
C MET A 169 7.57 -8.18 -2.27
N SER A 170 8.32 -8.25 -1.16
CA SER A 170 9.66 -7.67 -1.06
C SER A 170 10.65 -8.24 -2.08
N ALA A 171 10.46 -9.48 -2.54
CA ALA A 171 11.29 -10.07 -3.59
C ALA A 171 11.12 -9.39 -4.96
N PHE A 172 10.07 -8.59 -5.13
CA PHE A 172 9.77 -7.87 -6.37
C PHE A 172 9.83 -6.34 -6.25
N ALA A 173 10.06 -5.81 -5.05
CA ALA A 173 10.19 -4.39 -4.79
C ALA A 173 11.53 -3.83 -5.29
N SER A 174 11.53 -2.53 -5.58
CA SER A 174 12.72 -1.80 -6.01
C SER A 174 12.54 -0.31 -5.71
N GLU A 175 13.59 0.34 -5.22
CA GLU A 175 13.67 1.80 -4.98
C GLU A 175 13.75 2.63 -6.30
N ASN A 176 13.65 1.99 -7.46
CA ASN A 176 13.73 2.72 -8.72
C ASN A 176 12.42 3.49 -8.98
N ALA A 177 12.47 4.83 -9.08
CA ALA A 177 11.28 5.65 -9.35
C ALA A 177 10.49 5.21 -10.59
N GLY A 178 11.16 4.74 -11.65
CA GLY A 178 10.52 4.19 -12.85
C GLY A 178 9.76 2.90 -12.56
N HIS A 179 10.34 1.99 -11.79
CA HIS A 179 9.67 0.79 -11.28
C HIS A 179 8.43 1.16 -10.46
N ASN A 180 8.56 2.03 -9.45
CA ASN A 180 7.45 2.47 -8.60
C ASN A 180 6.32 3.10 -9.42
N THR A 181 6.66 3.94 -10.40
CA THR A 181 5.69 4.55 -11.32
C THR A 181 4.94 3.50 -12.14
N GLU A 182 5.63 2.46 -12.62
CA GLU A 182 4.99 1.36 -13.34
C GLU A 182 4.04 0.57 -12.44
N VAL A 183 4.46 0.24 -11.21
CA VAL A 183 3.63 -0.46 -10.22
C VAL A 183 2.34 0.33 -9.97
N ALA A 184 2.46 1.61 -9.61
CA ALA A 184 1.32 2.50 -9.38
C ALA A 184 0.41 2.60 -10.62
N THR A 185 0.98 2.69 -11.82
CA THR A 185 0.23 2.74 -13.08
C THR A 185 -0.59 1.47 -13.30
N TYR A 186 0.01 0.29 -13.15
CA TYR A 186 -0.70 -0.98 -13.35
C TYR A 186 -1.81 -1.19 -12.31
N MET A 187 -1.54 -0.85 -11.05
CA MET A 187 -2.55 -0.89 -10.00
C MET A 187 -3.73 0.05 -10.30
N ALA A 188 -3.44 1.28 -10.74
CA ALA A 188 -4.48 2.24 -11.11
C ALA A 188 -5.34 1.76 -12.28
N GLN A 189 -4.73 1.18 -13.30
CA GLN A 189 -5.46 0.61 -14.42
C GLN A 189 -6.42 -0.50 -13.99
N SER A 190 -6.00 -1.38 -13.07
CA SER A 190 -6.79 -2.54 -12.65
C SER A 190 -7.79 -2.27 -11.53
N LEU A 191 -7.52 -1.31 -10.65
CA LEU A 191 -8.34 -1.01 -9.46
C LEU A 191 -9.09 0.32 -9.53
N SER A 192 -8.97 1.09 -10.62
CA SER A 192 -9.62 2.41 -10.81
C SER A 192 -11.13 2.42 -10.53
N ALA A 193 -11.83 1.31 -10.76
CA ALA A 193 -13.26 1.19 -10.47
C ALA A 193 -13.60 1.36 -8.97
N ASN A 194 -12.62 1.14 -8.09
CA ASN A 194 -12.73 1.34 -6.65
C ASN A 194 -11.58 2.25 -6.18
N GLY A 195 -11.71 3.55 -6.44
CA GLY A 195 -10.70 4.55 -6.09
C GLY A 195 -10.35 4.57 -4.60
N THR A 196 -11.31 4.29 -3.70
CA THR A 196 -11.06 4.21 -2.25
C THR A 196 -10.16 3.02 -1.90
N LEU A 197 -10.41 1.84 -2.47
CA LEU A 197 -9.53 0.69 -2.29
C LEU A 197 -8.12 1.01 -2.81
N LEU A 198 -8.01 1.59 -4.00
CA LEU A 198 -6.71 1.94 -4.55
C LEU A 198 -5.97 2.96 -3.68
N LYS A 199 -6.66 3.96 -3.12
CA LYS A 199 -6.07 4.90 -2.13
C LYS A 199 -5.53 4.17 -0.90
N TYR A 200 -6.30 3.23 -0.34
CA TYR A 200 -5.83 2.41 0.79
C TYR A 200 -4.62 1.54 0.41
N MET A 201 -4.62 0.94 -0.77
CA MET A 201 -3.50 0.14 -1.27
C MET A 201 -2.24 1.00 -1.45
N PHE A 202 -2.35 2.19 -2.05
CA PHE A 202 -1.21 3.10 -2.19
C PHE A 202 -0.64 3.54 -0.86
N LYS A 203 -1.48 3.99 0.09
CA LYS A 203 -1.00 4.39 1.42
C LYS A 203 -0.31 3.22 2.14
N ALA A 204 -0.91 2.04 2.14
CA ALA A 204 -0.34 0.88 2.82
C ALA A 204 0.96 0.40 2.15
N MET A 205 1.06 0.47 0.82
CA MET A 205 2.29 0.13 0.11
C MET A 205 3.39 1.18 0.30
N TYR A 206 3.03 2.46 0.44
CA TYR A 206 3.95 3.51 0.83
C TYR A 206 4.51 3.28 2.23
N ASP A 207 3.64 3.00 3.21
CA ASP A 207 4.04 2.72 4.61
C ASP A 207 4.89 1.45 4.78
N MET A 208 4.93 0.59 3.76
CA MET A 208 5.67 -0.67 3.75
C MET A 208 6.87 -0.64 2.79
N ASP A 209 7.26 0.54 2.29
CA ASP A 209 8.39 0.74 1.37
C ASP A 209 8.28 -0.06 0.05
N PHE A 210 7.05 -0.36 -0.39
CA PHE A 210 6.79 -0.95 -1.71
C PHE A 210 6.52 0.08 -2.80
N LEU A 211 6.11 1.29 -2.39
CA LEU A 211 5.94 2.44 -3.26
C LEU A 211 6.59 3.65 -2.62
N GLU A 212 7.44 4.33 -3.37
CA GLU A 212 7.98 5.63 -2.96
C GLU A 212 7.11 6.78 -3.47
N GLU A 213 7.21 7.93 -2.80
CA GLU A 213 6.51 9.17 -3.14
C GLU A 213 6.65 9.51 -4.63
N ASP A 214 7.90 9.58 -5.10
CA ASP A 214 8.24 9.87 -6.49
C ASP A 214 7.48 8.99 -7.47
N GLY A 215 7.33 7.71 -7.17
CA GLY A 215 6.59 6.78 -8.01
C GLY A 215 5.10 7.11 -8.11
N ILE A 216 4.49 7.44 -6.96
CA ILE A 216 3.07 7.80 -6.86
C ILE A 216 2.82 9.17 -7.53
N LEU A 217 3.67 10.16 -7.27
CA LEU A 217 3.53 11.50 -7.85
C LEU A 217 3.77 11.50 -9.37
N ASN A 218 4.75 10.74 -9.86
CA ASN A 218 4.98 10.54 -11.29
C ASN A 218 3.78 9.86 -11.98
N TRP A 219 3.18 8.86 -11.34
CA TRP A 219 1.94 8.26 -11.82
C TRP A 219 0.81 9.31 -11.87
N SER A 220 0.63 10.09 -10.81
CA SER A 220 -0.45 11.08 -10.73
C SER A 220 -0.32 12.15 -11.82
N THR A 221 0.91 12.55 -12.16
CA THR A 221 1.22 13.48 -13.24
C THR A 221 0.81 12.90 -14.60
N LYS A 222 1.14 11.62 -14.86
CA LYS A 222 0.69 10.92 -16.07
C LYS A 222 -0.84 10.83 -16.13
N GLU A 223 -1.50 10.56 -15.01
CA GLU A 223 -2.96 10.51 -14.94
C GLU A 223 -3.60 11.88 -15.20
N ARG A 224 -3.03 12.99 -14.67
CA ARG A 224 -3.47 14.36 -14.98
C ARG A 224 -3.41 14.64 -16.48
N GLN A 225 -2.34 14.23 -17.16
CA GLN A 225 -2.22 14.35 -18.63
C GLN A 225 -3.30 13.53 -19.37
N ARG A 226 -3.70 12.36 -18.84
CA ARG A 226 -4.80 11.56 -19.40
C ARG A 226 -6.16 12.26 -19.23
N VAL A 227 -6.37 12.95 -18.12
CA VAL A 227 -7.57 13.78 -17.90
C VAL A 227 -7.59 14.98 -18.85
N GLU A 228 -6.49 15.71 -18.98
CA GLU A 228 -6.36 16.87 -19.86
C GLU A 228 -6.58 16.51 -21.35
N SER A 229 -6.15 15.31 -21.74
CA SER A 229 -6.38 14.77 -23.09
C SER A 229 -7.76 14.10 -23.26
N GLY A 230 -8.60 14.08 -22.23
CA GLY A 230 -9.96 13.54 -22.26
C GLY A 230 -10.04 12.01 -22.31
N GLN A 231 -8.98 11.31 -21.90
CA GLN A 231 -8.94 9.84 -21.84
C GLN A 231 -9.59 9.28 -20.57
N THR A 232 -9.57 10.04 -19.48
CA THR A 232 -10.23 9.73 -18.21
C THR A 232 -11.00 10.96 -17.70
N ASP A 233 -11.94 10.75 -16.77
CA ASP A 233 -12.83 11.81 -16.25
C ASP A 233 -12.27 12.54 -15.02
N GLY A 234 -11.15 12.08 -14.47
CA GLY A 234 -10.49 12.66 -13.30
C GLY A 234 -11.05 12.20 -11.95
N ALA A 235 -12.09 11.37 -11.92
CA ALA A 235 -12.71 10.92 -10.66
C ALA A 235 -11.74 10.19 -9.73
N LEU A 236 -10.76 9.47 -10.32
CA LEU A 236 -9.72 8.80 -9.55
C LEU A 236 -8.78 9.79 -8.85
N LEU A 237 -8.36 10.85 -9.55
CA LEU A 237 -7.53 11.90 -8.97
C LEU A 237 -8.29 12.66 -7.87
N GLU A 238 -9.58 12.93 -8.07
CA GLU A 238 -10.42 13.54 -7.04
C GLU A 238 -10.49 12.67 -5.77
N THR A 239 -10.61 11.35 -5.93
CA THR A 239 -10.65 10.41 -4.79
C THR A 239 -9.34 10.40 -4.00
N MET A 240 -8.22 10.69 -4.67
CA MET A 240 -6.88 10.66 -4.09
C MET A 240 -6.32 12.02 -3.69
N ALA A 241 -7.02 13.12 -3.95
CA ALA A 241 -6.49 14.48 -3.80
C ALA A 241 -5.82 14.71 -2.44
N GLU A 242 -6.52 14.45 -1.34
CA GLU A 242 -5.98 14.62 0.02
C GLU A 242 -4.71 13.77 0.29
N PHE A 243 -4.61 12.59 -0.31
CA PHE A 243 -3.44 11.73 -0.15
C PHE A 243 -2.25 12.22 -1.00
N LEU A 244 -2.52 12.71 -2.21
CA LEU A 244 -1.49 13.28 -3.09
C LEU A 244 -0.97 14.62 -2.56
N ASP A 245 -1.84 15.44 -1.97
CA ASP A 245 -1.46 16.70 -1.33
C ASP A 245 -0.59 16.41 -0.10
N TRP A 246 -0.97 15.44 0.75
CA TRP A 246 -0.15 15.01 1.89
C TRP A 246 1.24 14.55 1.48
N LEU A 247 1.34 13.73 0.42
CA LEU A 247 2.64 13.29 -0.09
C LEU A 247 3.54 14.46 -0.51
N GLN A 248 2.97 15.54 -1.07
CA GLN A 248 3.74 16.72 -1.49
C GLN A 248 4.15 17.61 -0.31
N GLU A 249 3.35 17.66 0.75
CA GLU A 249 3.65 18.47 1.94
C GLU A 249 4.78 17.87 2.79
N ASP A 250 4.93 16.54 2.80
CA ASP A 250 6.00 15.87 3.55
C ASP A 250 7.41 16.19 2.98
N ASP A 251 7.56 16.44 1.67
CA ASP A 251 8.86 16.77 1.04
C ASP A 251 9.29 18.24 1.28
N ASP A 252 8.33 19.17 1.40
CA ASP A 252 8.61 20.59 1.63
C ASP A 252 9.10 20.89 3.08
N GLU A 253 8.82 20.03 4.06
CA GLU A 253 9.25 20.22 5.47
C GLU A 253 10.72 19.80 5.74
N ASP A 254 11.34 18.99 4.87
CA ASP A 254 12.71 18.50 5.04
C ASP A 254 13.80 19.42 4.42
N GLU A 255 13.42 20.42 3.60
CA GLU A 255 14.34 21.40 3.00
C GLU A 255 14.58 22.68 3.84
N GLU A 256 13.82 22.91 4.93
CA GLU A 256 13.93 24.16 5.74
C GLU A 256 14.88 24.08 6.96
N ASP A 257 15.53 22.93 7.22
CA ASP A 257 16.39 22.71 8.40
C ASP A 257 17.92 22.58 8.10
N GLU A 258 18.40 23.02 6.93
CA GLU A 258 19.85 23.26 6.63
C GLU A 258 20.26 24.76 6.65
#